data_AF-S4PQ09-F1
#
_entry.id   AF-S4PQ09-F1
#
_cell.length_a   1.000
_cell.length_b   1.000
_cell.length_c   1.000
_cell.angle_alpha   90.00
_cell.angle_beta   90.00
_cell.angle_gamma   90.00
#
_symmetry.space_group_name_H-M   'P 1'
#
loop_
_entity.id
_entity.type
_entity.pdbx_description
1 polymer ?
#
loop_
_entity_poly.entity_id
_entity_poly.type
_entity_poly.pdbx_seq_one_letter_code
_entity_poly.pdbx_strand_id
1 'polypeptide(L)' 'FESVRCTFEVNTGCWYYETLIVTPGVMQIGWATKNSRFLNDEGYGIGDDIFSLAFDGCRMLVWYNARPSA' A
#
# COMPACT_ATOMS: atom_id res chain seq x y z
N PHE A 1 -3.91 -1.01 -10.13
CA PHE A 1 -4.89 -1.56 -9.17
C PHE A 1 -5.68 -0.40 -8.60
N GLU A 2 -6.99 -0.55 -8.38
CA GLU A 2 -7.76 0.47 -7.65
C GLU A 2 -7.17 0.64 -6.24
N SER A 3 -6.84 1.88 -5.88
CA SER A 3 -6.15 2.21 -4.63
C SER A 3 -6.87 3.36 -3.93
N VAL A 4 -6.98 3.26 -2.61
CA VAL A 4 -7.58 4.30 -1.76
C VAL A 4 -6.61 4.67 -0.63
N ARG A 5 -6.71 5.90 -0.13
CA ARG A 5 -5.98 6.39 1.04
C ARG A 5 -6.94 6.95 2.08
N CYS A 6 -6.49 6.96 3.33
CA CYS A 6 -7.15 7.71 4.39
C CYS A 6 -7.24 9.20 4.05
N THR A 7 -8.22 9.89 4.63
CA THR A 7 -8.44 11.33 4.44
C THR A 7 -7.52 12.22 5.28
N PHE A 8 -6.65 11.63 6.10
CA PHE A 8 -5.75 12.34 7.00
C PHE A 8 -4.35 11.74 6.92
N GLU A 9 -3.34 12.60 7.00
CA GLU A 9 -1.94 12.22 7.04
C GLU A 9 -1.40 12.19 8.47
N VAL A 10 -0.37 11.39 8.69
CA VAL A 10 0.42 11.39 9.92
C VAL A 10 1.77 12.05 9.64
N ASN A 11 2.15 13.03 10.46
CA ASN A 11 3.37 13.82 10.25
C ASN A 11 4.44 13.57 11.34
N THR A 12 4.05 13.23 12.56
CA THR A 12 4.95 13.00 13.71
C THR A 12 4.39 11.93 14.64
N GLY A 13 5.25 11.33 15.47
CA GLY A 13 4.87 10.33 16.47
C GLY A 13 4.97 8.88 15.97
N CYS A 14 4.41 7.95 16.74
CA CYS A 14 4.31 6.52 16.41
C CYS A 14 2.83 6.16 16.27
N TRP A 15 2.49 5.47 15.19
CA TRP A 15 1.10 5.18 14.83
C TRP A 15 0.92 3.70 14.50
N TYR A 16 -0.30 3.23 14.73
CA TYR A 16 -0.74 1.88 14.42
C TYR A 16 -2.15 1.94 13.84
N TYR A 17 -2.42 1.08 12.86
CA TYR A 17 -3.76 0.81 12.37
C TYR A 17 -3.90 -0.67 12.04
N GLU A 18 -5.14 -1.14 11.99
CA GLU A 18 -5.48 -2.50 11.57
C GLU A 18 -6.45 -2.47 10.37
N THR A 19 -6.56 -3.59 9.66
CA THR A 19 -7.49 -3.73 8.54
C THR A 19 -8.11 -5.12 8.57
N LEU A 20 -9.43 -5.18 8.45
CA LEU A 20 -10.17 -6.43 8.33
C LEU A 20 -10.37 -6.79 6.87
N ILE A 21 -9.84 -7.94 6.46
CA ILE A 21 -10.05 -8.49 5.12
C ILE A 21 -11.35 -9.28 5.11
N VAL A 22 -12.36 -8.79 4.39
CA VAL A 22 -13.70 -9.40 4.34
C VAL A 22 -13.80 -10.49 3.27
N THR A 23 -13.07 -10.33 2.15
CA THR A 23 -13.08 -11.26 1.03
C THR A 23 -11.66 -11.74 0.71
N PRO A 24 -11.43 -13.03 0.43
CA PRO A 24 -10.12 -13.51 0.02
C PRO A 24 -9.64 -12.85 -1.27
N GLY A 25 -8.33 -12.63 -1.39
CA GLY A 25 -7.73 -12.10 -2.61
C GLY A 25 -6.37 -11.46 -2.37
N VAL A 26 -5.79 -10.95 -3.46
CA VAL A 26 -4.56 -10.16 -3.40
C VAL A 26 -4.94 -8.73 -3.01
N MET A 27 -4.54 -8.33 -1.81
CA MET A 27 -4.66 -6.97 -1.31
C MET A 27 -3.29 -6.52 -0.83
N GLN A 28 -2.88 -5.35 -1.28
CA GLN A 28 -1.67 -4.66 -0.82
C GLN A 28 -2.09 -3.55 0.13
N ILE A 29 -1.58 -3.59 1.37
CA ILE A 29 -1.95 -2.67 2.44
C ILE A 29 -0.67 -2.08 3.04
N GLY A 30 -0.63 -0.77 3.25
CA GLY A 30 0.56 -0.15 3.83
C GLY A 30 0.48 1.36 3.93
N TRP A 31 1.62 2.02 3.75
CA TRP A 31 1.77 3.45 3.94
C TRP A 31 2.18 4.11 2.63
N ALA A 32 1.62 5.29 2.37
CA ALA A 32 1.93 6.07 1.19
C ALA A 32 2.01 7.56 1.56
N THR A 33 2.98 8.26 0.99
CA THR A 33 3.03 9.72 1.07
C THR A 33 2.06 10.33 0.04
N LYS A 34 1.87 11.66 0.12
CA LYS A 34 1.10 12.42 -0.89
C LYS A 34 1.68 12.30 -2.30
N ASN A 35 2.99 12.04 -2.42
CA ASN A 35 3.69 11.92 -3.70
C ASN A 35 3.50 10.57 -4.40
N SER A 36 2.89 9.59 -3.73
CA SER A 36 2.62 8.30 -4.35
C SER A 36 1.59 8.41 -5.46
N ARG A 37 1.81 7.68 -6.55
CA ARG A 37 0.98 7.70 -7.75
C ARG A 37 0.11 6.44 -7.81
N PHE A 38 -1.20 6.64 -7.79
CA PHE A 38 -2.14 5.55 -8.07
C PHE A 38 -2.74 5.78 -9.44
N LEU A 39 -2.33 4.97 -10.40
CA LEU A 39 -2.75 5.03 -11.79
C LEU A 39 -3.41 3.68 -12.09
N ASN A 40 -4.74 3.65 -11.93
CA ASN A 40 -5.51 2.42 -12.01
C ASN A 40 -5.46 1.79 -13.41
N ASP A 41 -5.45 2.64 -14.44
CA ASP A 41 -5.30 2.29 -15.86
C ASP A 41 -3.93 1.69 -16.21
N GLU A 42 -2.86 2.15 -15.56
CA GLU A 42 -1.50 1.61 -15.73
C GLU A 42 -1.18 0.47 -14.76
N GLY A 43 -2.14 0.08 -13.91
CA GLY A 43 -1.93 -0.97 -12.92
C GLY A 43 -1.17 -0.52 -11.67
N TYR A 44 -0.74 0.74 -11.56
CA TYR A 44 0.04 1.29 -10.45
C TYR A 44 -0.80 1.42 -9.17
N GLY A 45 -0.35 0.74 -8.11
CA GLY A 45 -0.94 0.77 -6.77
C GLY A 45 0.08 1.08 -5.68
N ILE A 46 -0.32 0.76 -4.44
CA ILE A 46 0.54 0.96 -3.27
C ILE A 46 1.73 -0.02 -3.26
N GLY A 47 2.94 0.49 -3.04
CA GLY A 47 4.19 -0.29 -3.08
C GLY A 47 4.86 -0.32 -4.46
N ASP A 48 4.24 0.24 -5.50
CA ASP A 48 4.80 0.26 -6.86
C ASP A 48 5.77 1.42 -7.11
N ASP A 49 5.78 2.44 -6.25
CA ASP A 49 6.71 3.57 -6.32
C ASP A 49 7.65 3.68 -5.11
N ILE A 50 8.54 4.68 -5.17
CA ILE A 50 9.46 5.02 -4.08
C ILE A 50 8.79 5.79 -2.91
N PHE A 51 7.51 6.15 -3.05
CA PHE A 51 6.76 6.99 -2.13
C PHE A 51 5.74 6.20 -1.30
N SER A 52 5.74 4.88 -1.43
CA SER A 52 4.82 3.97 -0.77
C SER A 52 5.48 2.62 -0.47
N LEU A 53 4.96 1.94 0.54
CA LEU A 53 5.34 0.60 0.97
C LEU A 53 4.06 -0.18 1.22
N ALA A 54 4.01 -1.42 0.77
CA ALA A 54 2.84 -2.27 0.99
C ALA A 54 3.22 -3.68 1.42
N PHE A 55 2.35 -4.30 2.21
CA PHE A 55 2.38 -5.72 2.50
C PHE A 55 1.26 -6.42 1.74
N ASP A 56 1.62 -7.47 1.03
CA ASP A 56 0.71 -8.42 0.40
C ASP A 56 0.61 -9.67 1.28
N GLY A 57 -0.49 -9.77 2.03
CA GLY A 57 -0.75 -10.89 2.93
C GLY A 57 -1.06 -12.21 2.21
N CYS A 58 -1.47 -12.17 0.94
CA CYS A 58 -1.77 -13.37 0.16
C CYS A 58 -0.48 -14.06 -0.30
N ARG A 59 0.55 -13.28 -0.65
CA ARG A 59 1.85 -13.79 -1.10
C ARG A 59 2.91 -13.77 0.00
N MET A 60 2.62 -13.14 1.13
CA MET A 60 3.54 -12.86 2.24
C MET A 60 4.80 -12.10 1.76
N LEU A 61 4.58 -11.02 1.02
CA LEU A 61 5.64 -10.20 0.45
C LEU A 61 5.45 -8.73 0.84
N VAL A 62 6.56 -8.06 1.11
CA VAL A 62 6.62 -6.59 1.19
C VAL A 62 6.98 -6.05 -0.20
N TRP A 63 6.26 -5.03 -0.65
CA TRP A 63 6.44 -4.38 -1.94
C TRP A 63 6.93 -2.95 -1.74
N TYR A 64 8.03 -2.62 -2.41
CA TYR A 64 8.59 -1.28 -2.50
C TYR A 64 9.19 -1.05 -3.89
N ASN A 65 8.88 0.07 -4.53
CA ASN A 65 9.37 0.39 -5.87
C ASN A 65 9.15 -0.75 -6.88
N ALA A 66 7.97 -1.36 -6.85
CA ALA A 66 7.57 -2.50 -7.67
C ALA A 66 8.48 -3.74 -7.51
N ARG A 67 9.19 -3.86 -6.38
CA ARG A 67 10.06 -5.00 -6.06
C ARG A 67 9.56 -5.69 -4.80
N PRO A 68 9.32 -7.02 -4.87
CA PRO A 68 8.96 -7.79 -3.69
C PRO A 68 10.19 -8.18 -2.87
N SER A 69 10.04 -8.22 -1.55
CA SER A 69 10.98 -8.80 -0.59
C SER A 69 10.23 -9.66 0.44
N ALA A 70 10.90 -10.71 0.91
CA ALA A 70 10.46 -11.52 2.04
C ALA A 70 10.96 -10.94 3.37
#